data_AF-A0AAT9L0U8-F1
#
_entry.id   AF-A0AAT9L0U8-F1
#
_cell.length_a   1.000
_cell.length_b   1.000
_cell.length_c   1.000
_cell.angle_alpha   90.00
_cell.angle_beta   90.00
_cell.angle_gamma   90.00
#
_symmetry.space_group_name_H-M   'P 1'
#
loop_
_entity.id
_entity.type
_entity.pdbx_description
1 polymer ?
#
loop_
_entity_poly.entity_id
_entity_poly.type
_entity_poly.pdbx_seq_one_letter_code
_entity_poly.pdbx_strand_id
1 'polypeptide(L)'
;MPINRRVARFNKAVANHFVGPVLSRMPGFGKVHHHGRRSGRAFTTPVKLFRRGEDIIITLPYGPGSDWVKNVLAEGGCEITTRGRRIKVTAPVVFTDDGSTKMPALTRRILSRVDATQFLSLTPVAARSAAAG
;
A
#
# COMPACT_ATOMS: atom_id res chain seq x y z
N MET A 1 28.17 -12.56 2.67
CA MET A 1 28.24 -11.51 3.70
C MET A 1 26.90 -11.42 4.43
N PRO A 2 26.85 -11.38 5.77
CA PRO A 2 25.59 -11.24 6.52
C PRO A 2 25.18 -9.75 6.62
N ILE A 3 24.10 -9.35 5.94
CA ILE A 3 23.60 -7.97 5.98
C ILE A 3 22.90 -7.68 7.32
N ASN A 4 23.27 -6.56 7.94
CA ASN A 4 22.76 -6.14 9.25
C ASN A 4 21.22 -5.97 9.26
N ARG A 5 20.55 -6.68 10.19
CA ARG A 5 19.07 -6.72 10.36
C ARG A 5 18.38 -5.36 10.54
N ARG A 6 19.10 -4.26 10.84
CA ARG A 6 18.52 -2.91 10.91
C ARG A 6 18.52 -2.16 9.56
N VAL A 7 19.45 -2.45 8.65
CA VAL A 7 19.55 -1.77 7.33
C VAL A 7 18.30 -2.02 6.48
N ALA A 8 17.78 -3.25 6.54
CA ALA A 8 16.56 -3.67 5.84
C ALA A 8 15.29 -2.89 6.26
N ARG A 9 15.29 -2.21 7.42
CA ARG A 9 14.14 -1.39 7.88
C ARG A 9 14.08 0.02 7.33
N PHE A 10 15.14 0.52 6.70
CA PHE A 10 15.20 1.91 6.24
C PHE A 10 15.45 2.06 4.73
N ASN A 11 16.20 1.14 4.10
CA ASN A 11 16.69 1.37 2.73
C ASN A 11 15.58 1.49 1.65
N LYS A 12 14.40 0.91 1.87
CA LYS A 12 13.23 1.06 0.96
C LYS A 12 12.31 2.26 1.29
N ALA A 13 12.66 3.12 2.26
CA ALA A 13 12.16 4.50 2.32
C ALA A 13 12.87 5.43 1.30
N VAL A 14 14.03 5.00 0.79
CA VAL A 14 14.95 5.81 -0.04
C VAL A 14 14.97 5.35 -1.51
N ALA A 15 14.58 4.12 -1.84
CA ALA A 15 14.49 3.64 -3.23
C ALA A 15 13.40 4.34 -4.10
N ASN A 16 12.80 5.43 -3.63
CA ASN A 16 11.97 6.37 -4.41
C ASN A 16 12.14 7.83 -3.90
N HIS A 17 13.37 8.19 -3.50
CA HIS A 17 13.77 9.38 -2.72
C HIS A 17 13.30 10.75 -3.26
N PHE A 18 13.09 10.88 -4.57
CA PHE A 18 13.06 12.19 -5.24
C PHE A 18 11.76 13.00 -5.13
N VAL A 19 10.61 12.43 -4.73
CA VAL A 19 9.29 13.06 -5.02
C VAL A 19 8.26 12.96 -3.88
N GLY A 20 8.71 12.83 -2.62
CA GLY A 20 7.87 12.53 -1.45
C GLY A 20 6.63 13.43 -1.22
N PRO A 21 6.75 14.77 -1.18
CA PRO A 21 5.60 15.66 -0.99
C PRO A 21 4.67 15.68 -2.20
N VAL A 22 5.25 15.82 -3.40
CA VAL A 22 4.53 16.04 -4.66
C VAL A 22 3.72 14.81 -5.08
N LEU A 23 4.28 13.60 -4.99
CA LEU A 23 3.53 12.37 -5.31
C LEU A 23 2.25 12.24 -4.48
N SER A 24 2.26 12.61 -3.19
CA SER A 24 1.06 12.46 -2.35
C SER A 24 -0.14 13.35 -2.74
N ARG A 25 0.07 14.31 -3.66
CA ARG A 25 -0.99 15.08 -4.33
C ARG A 25 -1.29 14.58 -5.76
N MET A 26 -0.37 13.87 -6.41
CA MET A 26 -0.56 13.35 -7.77
C MET A 26 -1.60 12.20 -7.81
N PRO A 27 -2.36 12.07 -8.92
CA PRO A 27 -3.19 10.91 -9.17
C PRO A 27 -2.39 9.60 -9.09
N GLY A 28 -2.95 8.59 -8.40
CA GLY A 28 -2.34 7.26 -8.32
C GLY A 28 -1.36 7.05 -7.15
N PHE A 29 -1.28 7.97 -6.20
CA PHE A 29 -0.36 7.90 -5.06
C PHE A 29 -1.03 8.34 -3.75
N GLY A 30 -0.43 7.96 -2.62
CA GLY A 30 -0.92 8.31 -1.28
C GLY A 30 0.07 7.96 -0.17
N LYS A 31 -0.40 8.12 1.07
CA LYS A 31 0.32 7.79 2.31
C LYS A 31 -0.53 6.85 3.17
N VAL A 32 -0.01 5.68 3.49
CA VAL A 32 -0.60 4.76 4.47
C VAL A 32 -0.13 5.16 5.86
N HIS A 33 -1.05 5.33 6.81
CA HIS A 33 -0.79 5.57 8.22
C HIS A 33 -1.16 4.30 9.00
N HIS A 34 -0.22 3.76 9.79
CA HIS A 34 -0.35 2.46 10.45
C HIS A 34 0.46 2.43 11.76
N HIS A 35 0.09 1.55 12.68
CA HIS A 35 0.78 1.39 13.95
C HIS A 35 1.72 0.18 13.94
N GLY A 36 2.89 0.29 14.60
CA GLY A 36 3.81 -0.83 14.73
C GLY A 36 3.21 -1.95 15.58
N ARG A 37 2.87 -3.11 14.98
CA ARG A 37 2.21 -4.26 15.63
C ARG A 37 2.92 -4.91 16.83
N ARG A 38 4.10 -4.39 17.22
CA ARG A 38 4.87 -4.79 18.41
C ARG A 38 5.28 -3.60 19.30
N SER A 39 4.93 -2.38 18.93
CA SER A 39 5.48 -1.15 19.53
C SER A 39 4.49 0.00 19.68
N GLY A 40 3.27 -0.11 19.14
CA GLY A 40 2.23 0.94 19.15
C GLY A 40 2.54 2.18 18.30
N ARG A 41 3.82 2.56 18.15
CA ARG A 41 4.30 3.74 17.43
C ARG A 41 3.66 3.89 16.05
N ALA A 42 3.11 5.08 15.79
CA ALA A 42 2.60 5.46 14.48
C ALA A 42 3.73 5.62 13.45
N PHE A 43 3.45 5.16 12.23
CA PHE A 43 4.32 5.28 11.06
C PHE A 43 3.54 5.83 9.87
N THR A 44 4.25 6.26 8.83
CA THR A 44 3.64 6.69 7.57
C THR A 44 4.48 6.22 6.40
N THR A 45 3.85 5.57 5.42
CA THR A 45 4.52 4.95 4.28
C THR A 45 3.93 5.49 2.97
N PRO A 46 4.72 6.12 2.08
CA PRO A 46 4.25 6.54 0.77
C PRO A 46 4.03 5.32 -0.14
N VAL A 47 2.94 5.30 -0.89
CA VAL A 47 2.55 4.18 -1.76
C VAL A 47 2.00 4.64 -3.11
N LYS A 48 2.13 3.78 -4.13
CA LYS A 48 1.35 3.87 -5.37
C LYS A 48 0.05 3.09 -5.19
N LEU A 49 -1.08 3.72 -5.48
CA LEU A 49 -2.42 3.17 -5.26
C LEU A 49 -3.37 3.51 -6.41
N PHE A 50 -4.45 2.75 -6.54
CA PHE A 50 -5.53 2.99 -7.52
C PHE A 50 -6.84 2.38 -7.00
N ARG A 51 -7.94 2.54 -7.74
CA ARG A 51 -9.26 2.00 -7.35
C ARG A 51 -9.65 0.79 -8.21
N ARG A 52 -10.36 -0.17 -7.60
CA ARG A 52 -11.01 -1.33 -8.25
C ARG A 52 -12.45 -1.40 -7.72
N GLY A 53 -13.37 -0.69 -8.38
CA GLY A 53 -14.64 -0.33 -7.74
C GLY A 53 -14.37 0.62 -6.57
N GLU A 54 -14.96 0.35 -5.41
CA GLU A 54 -14.71 1.13 -4.19
C GLU A 54 -13.39 0.79 -3.49
N ASP A 55 -12.86 -0.43 -3.68
CA ASP A 55 -11.62 -0.88 -3.07
C ASP A 55 -10.40 -0.05 -3.52
N ILE A 56 -9.53 0.25 -2.56
CA ILE A 56 -8.22 0.86 -2.80
C ILE A 56 -7.18 -0.25 -2.92
N ILE A 57 -6.59 -0.37 -4.10
CA ILE A 57 -5.53 -1.33 -4.39
C ILE A 57 -4.17 -0.64 -4.27
N ILE A 58 -3.24 -1.25 -3.53
CA ILE A 58 -1.87 -0.76 -3.34
C ILE A 58 -0.89 -1.77 -3.97
N THR A 59 0.08 -1.28 -4.76
CA THR A 59 1.16 -2.12 -5.30
C THR A 59 2.13 -2.56 -4.20
N LEU A 60 2.57 -3.82 -4.18
CA LEU A 60 3.58 -4.33 -3.23
C LEU A 60 4.89 -4.76 -3.93
N PRO A 61 5.67 -3.87 -4.56
CA PRO A 61 7.09 -4.16 -4.78
C PRO A 61 7.78 -4.35 -3.41
N TYR A 62 8.67 -5.33 -3.28
CA TYR A 62 9.16 -5.88 -1.98
C TYR A 62 8.11 -6.68 -1.18
N GLY A 63 6.89 -6.85 -1.70
CA GLY A 63 5.90 -7.83 -1.26
C GLY A 63 5.25 -7.60 0.12
N PRO A 64 4.33 -8.49 0.53
CA PRO A 64 3.66 -8.48 1.83
C PRO A 64 4.61 -8.84 2.98
N GLY A 65 5.85 -9.23 2.67
CA GLY A 65 6.94 -9.39 3.63
C GLY A 65 7.30 -8.08 4.36
N SER A 66 6.96 -6.93 3.77
CA SER A 66 7.21 -5.58 4.31
C SER A 66 6.59 -5.35 5.70
N ASP A 67 7.35 -4.74 6.62
CA ASP A 67 6.91 -4.52 8.01
C ASP A 67 5.63 -3.65 8.10
N TRP A 68 5.39 -2.74 7.12
CA TRP A 68 4.15 -1.94 7.06
C TRP A 68 2.92 -2.75 6.64
N VAL A 69 3.04 -3.67 5.67
CA VAL A 69 1.91 -4.53 5.24
C VAL A 69 1.51 -5.44 6.39
N LYS A 70 2.49 -6.01 7.10
CA LYS A 70 2.28 -6.84 8.29
C LYS A 70 1.64 -6.07 9.45
N ASN A 71 1.84 -4.76 9.53
CA ASN A 71 1.14 -3.91 10.50
C ASN A 71 -0.32 -3.73 10.11
N VAL A 72 -0.60 -3.29 8.88
CA VAL A 72 -1.97 -3.07 8.36
C VAL A 72 -2.82 -4.36 8.42
N LEU A 73 -2.22 -5.51 8.12
CA LEU A 73 -2.87 -6.82 8.26
C LEU A 73 -3.22 -7.14 9.72
N ALA A 74 -2.31 -6.89 10.66
CA ALA A 74 -2.54 -7.13 12.09
C ALA A 74 -3.52 -6.13 12.73
N GLU A 75 -3.62 -4.92 12.17
CA GLU A 75 -4.54 -3.85 12.58
C GLU A 75 -5.93 -3.97 11.90
N GLY A 76 -6.11 -4.92 10.97
CA GLY A 76 -7.37 -5.16 10.25
C GLY A 76 -7.80 -4.02 9.31
N GLY A 77 -6.88 -3.10 9.01
CA GLY A 77 -7.16 -1.84 8.33
C GLY A 77 -6.07 -0.79 8.58
N CYS A 78 -6.31 0.41 8.09
CA CYS A 78 -5.44 1.58 8.26
C CYS A 78 -6.14 2.88 7.85
N GLU A 79 -5.41 3.99 7.86
CA GLU A 79 -5.85 5.22 7.19
C GLU A 79 -4.97 5.54 5.99
N ILE A 80 -5.58 6.00 4.89
CA ILE A 80 -4.89 6.40 3.67
C ILE A 80 -5.16 7.89 3.42
N THR A 81 -4.10 8.68 3.29
CA THR A 81 -4.19 10.04 2.74
C THR A 81 -3.87 10.01 1.24
N THR A 82 -4.81 10.39 0.38
CA THR A 82 -4.60 10.54 -1.08
C THR A 82 -5.42 11.70 -1.62
N ARG A 83 -4.88 12.44 -2.62
CA ARG A 83 -5.50 13.67 -3.17
C ARG A 83 -5.96 14.65 -2.08
N GLY A 84 -5.20 14.77 -0.99
CA GLY A 84 -5.51 15.61 0.16
C GLY A 84 -6.58 15.08 1.14
N ARG A 85 -7.31 14.01 0.80
CA ARG A 85 -8.34 13.41 1.67
C ARG A 85 -7.79 12.24 2.48
N ARG A 86 -8.13 12.17 3.77
CA ARG A 86 -7.88 11.01 4.66
C ARG A 86 -9.09 10.08 4.62
N ILE A 87 -8.84 8.79 4.43
CA ILE A 87 -9.87 7.75 4.27
C ILE A 87 -9.52 6.59 5.20
N LYS A 88 -10.44 6.19 6.08
CA LYS A 88 -10.31 4.97 6.89
C LYS A 88 -10.72 3.76 6.04
N VAL A 89 -9.86 2.73 6.03
CA VAL A 89 -10.03 1.51 5.25
C VAL A 89 -9.83 0.26 6.11
N THR A 90 -10.46 -0.84 5.71
CA THR A 90 -10.48 -2.12 6.43
C THR A 90 -10.45 -3.30 5.44
N ALA A 91 -10.59 -4.53 5.93
CA ALA A 91 -10.51 -5.78 5.16
C ALA A 91 -9.24 -5.88 4.28
N PRO A 92 -8.02 -5.77 4.86
CA PRO A 92 -6.77 -5.89 4.12
C PRO A 92 -6.60 -7.30 3.53
N VAL A 93 -6.71 -7.42 2.20
CA VAL A 93 -6.50 -8.69 1.48
C VAL A 93 -5.27 -8.58 0.60
N VAL A 94 -4.25 -9.40 0.85
CA VAL A 94 -3.11 -9.55 -0.06
C VAL A 94 -3.49 -10.51 -1.19
N PHE A 95 -3.24 -10.11 -2.43
CA PHE A 95 -3.47 -10.94 -3.61
C PHE A 95 -2.35 -10.76 -4.64
N THR A 96 -2.23 -11.70 -5.57
CA THR A 96 -1.40 -11.57 -6.77
C THR A 96 -2.31 -11.20 -7.94
N ASP A 97 -1.93 -10.23 -8.78
CA ASP A 97 -2.70 -9.93 -10.00
C ASP A 97 -2.54 -11.05 -11.02
N ASP A 98 -3.60 -11.84 -11.15
CA ASP A 98 -3.84 -12.85 -12.18
C ASP A 98 -3.95 -12.26 -13.60
N GLY A 99 -4.22 -10.95 -13.68
CA GLY A 99 -4.53 -10.25 -14.92
C GLY A 99 -5.84 -9.46 -14.85
N SER A 100 -6.70 -9.72 -13.86
CA SER A 100 -8.02 -9.09 -13.69
C SER A 100 -7.96 -7.61 -13.31
N THR A 101 -6.83 -7.12 -12.80
CA THR A 101 -6.72 -5.74 -12.31
C THR A 101 -6.59 -4.75 -13.48
N LYS A 102 -7.52 -3.80 -13.60
CA LYS A 102 -7.49 -2.75 -14.64
C LYS A 102 -6.33 -1.78 -14.41
N MET A 103 -5.18 -2.08 -15.02
CA MET A 103 -3.97 -1.25 -15.00
C MET A 103 -3.53 -0.91 -16.43
N PRO A 104 -2.93 0.27 -16.71
CA PRO A 104 -2.35 0.55 -18.01
C PRO A 104 -1.30 -0.50 -18.40
N ALA A 105 -1.36 -1.01 -19.64
CA ALA A 105 -0.53 -2.14 -20.08
C ALA A 105 0.97 -1.91 -19.86
N LEU A 106 1.46 -0.69 -20.06
CA LEU A 106 2.85 -0.30 -19.76
C LEU A 106 3.20 -0.48 -18.27
N THR A 107 2.29 -0.13 -17.35
CA THR A 107 2.52 -0.37 -15.91
C THR A 107 2.57 -1.85 -15.60
N ARG A 108 1.69 -2.68 -16.17
CA ARG A 108 1.76 -4.16 -16.02
C ARG A 108 3.09 -4.70 -16.53
N ARG A 109 3.52 -4.34 -17.76
CA ARG A 109 4.80 -4.78 -18.35
C ARG A 109 6.06 -4.26 -17.63
N ILE A 110 5.93 -3.26 -16.74
CA ILE A 110 7.01 -2.84 -15.83
C ILE A 110 6.96 -3.69 -14.56
N LEU A 111 5.80 -3.79 -13.89
CA LEU A 111 5.65 -4.54 -12.63
C LEU A 111 5.99 -6.03 -12.79
N SER A 112 5.58 -6.67 -13.89
CA SER A 112 5.87 -8.07 -14.21
C SER A 112 7.35 -8.36 -14.53
N ARG A 113 8.19 -7.32 -14.72
CA ARG A 113 9.65 -7.49 -14.92
C ARG A 113 10.47 -7.31 -13.62
N VAL A 114 9.81 -6.98 -12.51
CA VAL A 114 10.45 -6.69 -11.21
C VAL A 114 9.75 -7.42 -10.06
N ASP A 115 9.03 -8.51 -10.39
CA ASP A 115 8.22 -9.36 -9.50
C ASP A 115 7.28 -8.59 -8.55
N ALA A 116 6.81 -7.42 -9.00
CA ALA A 116 5.87 -6.58 -8.27
C ALA A 116 4.41 -6.91 -8.64
N THR A 117 4.11 -8.20 -8.74
CA THR A 117 2.80 -8.77 -9.09
C THR A 117 1.87 -8.93 -7.89
N GLN A 118 2.35 -8.66 -6.67
CA GLN A 118 1.58 -8.70 -5.43
C GLN A 118 1.01 -7.33 -5.07
N PHE A 119 -0.20 -7.34 -4.51
CA PHE A 119 -1.02 -6.18 -4.20
C PHE A 119 -1.72 -6.34 -2.84
N LEU A 120 -2.19 -5.23 -2.29
CA LEU A 120 -3.06 -5.18 -1.11
C LEU A 120 -4.37 -4.49 -1.50
N SER A 121 -5.50 -5.18 -1.39
CA SER A 121 -6.84 -4.57 -1.43
C SER A 121 -7.26 -4.10 -0.04
N LEU A 122 -7.99 -2.99 0.01
CA LEU A 122 -8.46 -2.32 1.23
C LEU A 122 -9.79 -1.59 0.94
N THR A 123 -10.86 -2.00 1.61
CA THR A 123 -12.21 -1.43 1.41
C THR A 123 -12.42 -0.18 2.27
N PRO A 124 -12.89 0.96 1.72
CA PRO A 124 -13.31 2.12 2.52
C PRO A 124 -14.44 1.76 3.49
N VAL A 125 -14.34 2.20 4.74
CA VAL A 125 -15.34 1.88 5.78
C VAL A 125 -16.74 2.34 5.35
N ALA A 126 -16.87 3.53 4.75
CA ALA A 126 -18.14 4.05 4.26
C ALA A 126 -18.79 3.18 3.17
N ALA A 127 -17.98 2.60 2.27
CA ALA A 127 -18.48 1.68 1.24
C ALA A 127 -18.94 0.34 1.85
N ARG A 128 -18.24 -0.15 2.88
CA ARG A 128 -18.63 -1.37 3.59
C ARG A 128 -19.93 -1.21 4.38
N SER A 129 -20.19 -0.03 4.95
CA SER A 129 -21.48 0.28 5.60
C SER A 129 -22.64 0.30 4.60
N ALA A 130 -22.42 0.80 3.37
CA ALA A 130 -23.45 0.88 2.33
C ALA A 130 -23.78 -0.46 1.66
N ALA A 131 -23.08 -1.54 2.01
CA ALA A 131 -23.33 -2.91 1.52
C ALA A 131 -23.83 -3.84 2.65
N ALA A 132 -24.24 -3.27 3.79
CA ALA A 132 -24.66 -3.98 4.99
C ALA A 132 -26.08 -3.60 5.47
N GLY A 133 -26.86 -2.96 4.59
CA GLY A 133 -28.28 -2.60 4.73
C GLY A 133 -28.94 -2.52 3.36
#